data_AF-A0A935AIZ3-F1
#
_entry.id   AF-A0A935AIZ3-F1
#
_cell.length_a   1.000
_cell.length_b   1.000
_cell.length_c   1.000
_cell.angle_alpha   90.00
_cell.angle_beta   90.00
_cell.angle_gamma   90.00
#
_symmetry.space_group_name_H-M   'P 1'
#
loop_
_entity.id
_entity.type
_entity.pdbx_description
1 polymer ?
#
loop_
_entity_poly.entity_id
_entity_poly.type
_entity_poly.pdbx_seq_one_letter_code
_entity_poly.pdbx_strand_id
1 'polypeptide(L)'
;MRRKLVLWGANEKDEKMLVALELLEKENVVNIYTFPENVATEDFYKMMSEKWKDDIEVEFPNGFTKIERKLSMTDSILPDEIKVERPDLITRAQAEWHVVVLSSKLYGLYKSELEELKEKVDGLSEYDNVLWNELREFWGKVQNQVNDKNLFREHGASLREKTNQLFDKLKDLKKSLESEFEVQSKKYMDDFRQELSEIEEKVEKGLGLSPLFEDLKKVQAKIKDFKFTKDDRNELWDKIDSTFKKLKEKRGNESHQHSNNNLARLEARYNGLLGAIQKMQKSVDFDQKDLDYQVKKVGDSDGQLESLLRAAKIKMIEERLKSKQEKLDDMQLTKTEIESKMEKEKKRAVKVERQEKLDEAKESVKQKIAVGIAEQSKEMDKISDKLEKAATELARPKKSGSFMDKLSESVEQLVEDVVDTAKAVAEVAEEKLEELMEAAENTAEKVGDKFENMKDKAEDLADKAEDKLEDVVENASEYVGDLKDKVETKIASAVGKSSDSEEE
;
A
#
# COMPACT_ATOMS: atom_id res chain seq x y z
N MET A 1 -47.90 40.09 -7.57
CA MET A 1 -49.35 40.05 -7.30
C MET A 1 -49.80 41.47 -6.99
N ARG A 2 -51.01 41.88 -7.38
CA ARG A 2 -51.49 43.25 -7.11
C ARG A 2 -51.90 43.36 -5.65
N ARG A 3 -51.55 44.47 -4.99
CA ARG A 3 -51.86 44.73 -3.57
C ARG A 3 -53.06 45.65 -3.37
N LYS A 4 -53.60 46.17 -4.48
CA LYS A 4 -54.71 47.10 -4.51
C LYS A 4 -55.81 46.59 -5.44
N LEU A 5 -57.05 46.76 -5.03
CA LEU A 5 -58.24 46.37 -5.79
C LEU A 5 -59.25 47.51 -5.75
N VAL A 6 -59.93 47.78 -6.87
CA VAL A 6 -60.98 48.80 -6.96
C VAL A 6 -62.14 48.22 -7.73
N LEU A 7 -63.34 48.32 -7.16
CA LEU A 7 -64.57 47.76 -7.69
C LEU A 7 -65.81 48.52 -7.20
N TRP A 8 -66.92 48.36 -7.92
CA TRP A 8 -68.23 48.89 -7.52
C TRP A 8 -68.93 47.93 -6.55
N GLY A 9 -69.67 48.51 -5.61
CA GLY A 9 -70.50 47.82 -4.64
C GLY A 9 -71.70 48.65 -4.20
N ALA A 10 -72.40 48.18 -3.17
CA ALA A 10 -73.55 48.81 -2.56
C ALA A 10 -73.46 48.73 -1.03
N ASN A 11 -74.00 49.75 -0.35
CA ASN A 11 -74.10 49.78 1.11
C ASN A 11 -75.35 49.01 1.60
N GLU A 12 -75.58 48.96 2.92
CA GLU A 12 -76.77 48.32 3.52
C GLU A 12 -78.12 48.84 2.99
N LYS A 13 -78.16 50.07 2.45
CA LYS A 13 -79.35 50.71 1.89
C LYS A 13 -79.48 50.48 0.37
N ASP A 14 -78.67 49.61 -0.21
CA ASP A 14 -78.54 49.36 -1.65
C ASP A 14 -78.15 50.61 -2.48
N GLU A 15 -77.50 51.60 -1.87
CA GLU A 15 -76.94 52.76 -2.58
C GLU A 15 -75.57 52.40 -3.16
N LYS A 16 -75.34 52.78 -4.43
CA LYS A 16 -74.10 52.46 -5.15
C LYS A 16 -72.91 53.21 -4.56
N MET A 17 -71.77 52.54 -4.48
CA MET A 17 -70.53 53.09 -3.93
C MET A 17 -69.30 52.46 -4.59
N LEU A 18 -68.21 53.22 -4.65
CA LEU A 18 -66.92 52.71 -5.08
C LEU A 18 -66.15 52.20 -3.87
N VAL A 19 -65.62 50.98 -3.97
CA VAL A 19 -64.83 50.32 -2.92
C VAL A 19 -63.41 50.12 -3.42
N ALA A 20 -62.45 50.69 -2.70
CA ALA A 20 -61.03 50.53 -2.94
C ALA A 20 -60.37 49.82 -1.75
N LEU A 21 -59.60 48.77 -2.02
CA LEU A 21 -58.97 47.92 -1.03
C LEU A 21 -57.46 47.96 -1.23
N GLU A 22 -56.71 48.09 -0.15
CA GLU A 22 -55.24 48.13 -0.14
C GLU A 22 -54.68 47.21 0.95
N LEU A 23 -53.79 46.30 0.56
CA LEU A 23 -53.10 45.40 1.48
C LEU A 23 -51.83 46.04 2.07
N LEU A 24 -51.80 46.18 3.39
CA LEU A 24 -50.60 46.47 4.17
C LEU A 24 -49.95 45.15 4.61
N GLU A 25 -49.06 44.62 3.76
CA GLU A 25 -48.50 43.27 3.91
C GLU A 25 -47.74 43.02 5.22
N LYS A 26 -47.04 44.04 5.73
CA LYS A 26 -46.25 43.95 6.97
C LYS A 26 -47.12 43.85 8.22
N GLU A 27 -48.29 44.50 8.18
CA GLU A 27 -49.21 44.60 9.31
C GLU A 27 -50.32 43.54 9.25
N ASN A 28 -50.45 42.85 8.11
CA ASN A 28 -51.54 41.92 7.84
C ASN A 28 -52.93 42.61 7.92
N VAL A 29 -52.99 43.86 7.47
CA VAL A 29 -54.19 44.72 7.50
C VAL A 29 -54.58 45.08 6.06
N VAL A 30 -55.88 45.09 5.79
CA VAL A 30 -56.45 45.64 4.57
C VAL A 30 -57.14 46.95 4.92
N ASN A 31 -56.72 48.03 4.27
CA ASN A 31 -57.44 49.29 4.28
C ASN A 31 -58.57 49.23 3.24
N ILE A 32 -59.77 49.56 3.68
CA ILE A 32 -60.98 49.59 2.87
C ILE A 32 -61.43 51.05 2.81
N TYR A 33 -61.33 51.64 1.63
CA TYR A 33 -61.81 52.98 1.35
C TYR A 33 -63.12 52.88 0.60
N THR A 34 -64.12 53.61 1.07
CA THR A 34 -65.42 53.68 0.42
C THR A 34 -65.78 55.10 0.03
N PHE A 35 -66.31 55.24 -1.17
CA PHE A 35 -66.69 56.52 -1.77
C PHE A 35 -68.15 56.41 -2.23
N PRO A 36 -69.08 57.24 -1.74
CA PRO A 36 -70.46 57.21 -2.22
C PRO A 36 -70.55 57.68 -3.68
N GLU A 37 -71.61 57.29 -4.39
CA GLU A 37 -71.78 57.55 -5.84
C GLU A 37 -71.70 59.03 -6.22
N ASN A 38 -72.14 59.93 -5.33
CA ASN A 38 -72.07 61.39 -5.55
C ASN A 38 -70.64 61.93 -5.68
N VAL A 39 -69.65 61.21 -5.14
CA VAL A 39 -68.24 61.58 -5.15
C VAL A 39 -67.43 60.69 -6.11
N ALA A 40 -67.91 59.48 -6.40
CA ALA A 40 -67.26 58.53 -7.29
C ALA A 40 -67.55 58.80 -8.78
N THR A 41 -67.04 59.92 -9.32
CA THR A 41 -67.16 60.25 -10.76
C THR A 41 -66.46 59.22 -11.66
N GLU A 42 -66.87 59.13 -12.93
CA GLU A 42 -66.23 58.21 -13.90
C GLU A 42 -64.73 58.49 -14.08
N ASP A 43 -64.34 59.77 -14.07
CA ASP A 43 -62.94 60.19 -14.14
C ASP A 43 -62.15 59.72 -12.90
N PHE A 44 -62.75 59.83 -11.71
CA PHE A 44 -62.12 59.36 -10.48
C PHE A 44 -61.98 57.84 -10.46
N TYR A 45 -63.00 57.10 -10.92
CA TYR A 45 -62.92 55.65 -11.07
C TYR A 45 -61.78 55.25 -12.02
N LYS A 46 -61.64 55.94 -13.15
CA LYS A 46 -60.55 55.70 -14.11
C LYS A 46 -59.18 55.97 -13.47
N MET A 47 -59.03 57.07 -12.74
CA MET A 47 -57.82 57.37 -11.98
C MET A 47 -57.49 56.28 -10.95
N MET A 48 -58.48 55.82 -10.18
CA MET A 48 -58.30 54.77 -9.19
C MET A 48 -57.95 53.42 -9.83
N SER A 49 -58.53 53.11 -11.00
CA SER A 49 -58.29 51.83 -11.68
C SER A 49 -57.00 51.78 -12.50
N GLU A 50 -56.54 52.90 -13.06
CA GLU A 50 -55.32 52.95 -13.90
C GLU A 50 -54.08 53.38 -13.12
N LYS A 51 -54.21 54.32 -12.17
CA LYS A 51 -53.07 54.89 -11.44
C LYS A 51 -52.92 54.26 -10.06
N TRP A 52 -53.97 54.34 -9.24
CA TRP A 52 -53.88 53.89 -7.84
C TRP A 52 -53.63 52.39 -7.70
N LYS A 53 -54.23 51.55 -8.56
CA LYS A 53 -53.97 50.09 -8.59
C LYS A 53 -52.50 49.73 -8.86
N ASP A 54 -51.77 50.59 -9.55
CA ASP A 54 -50.37 50.39 -9.94
C ASP A 54 -49.42 51.21 -9.05
N ASP A 55 -49.85 51.53 -7.82
CA ASP A 55 -49.09 52.25 -6.79
C ASP A 55 -48.68 53.69 -7.17
N ILE A 56 -49.39 54.31 -8.10
CA ILE A 56 -49.26 55.75 -8.39
C ILE A 56 -50.21 56.53 -7.46
N GLU A 57 -49.68 57.58 -6.83
CA GLU A 57 -50.43 58.40 -5.89
C GLU A 57 -51.63 59.09 -6.57
N VAL A 58 -52.78 59.05 -5.90
CA VAL A 58 -54.05 59.63 -6.36
C VAL A 58 -54.69 60.35 -5.17
N GLU A 59 -55.05 61.61 -5.35
CA GLU A 59 -55.75 62.38 -4.31
C GLU A 59 -57.19 61.87 -4.13
N PHE A 60 -57.57 61.63 -2.88
CA PHE A 60 -58.91 61.15 -2.55
C PHE A 60 -59.86 62.32 -2.37
N PRO A 61 -61.07 62.26 -2.96
CA PRO A 61 -62.05 63.31 -2.81
C PRO A 61 -62.66 63.35 -1.40
N ASN A 62 -63.13 64.52 -0.98
CA ASN A 62 -63.73 64.70 0.34
C ASN A 62 -64.99 63.84 0.51
N GLY A 63 -65.16 63.22 1.69
CA GLY A 63 -66.33 62.39 2.01
C GLY A 63 -66.14 60.88 1.89
N PHE A 64 -64.90 60.41 1.75
CA PHE A 64 -64.60 58.97 1.85
C PHE A 64 -64.59 58.48 3.30
N THR A 65 -64.84 57.20 3.51
CA THR A 65 -64.60 56.53 4.80
C THR A 65 -63.51 55.49 4.68
N LYS A 66 -62.74 55.31 5.76
CA LYS A 66 -61.67 54.32 5.86
C LYS A 66 -62.01 53.32 6.95
N ILE A 67 -61.96 52.03 6.61
CA ILE A 67 -62.11 50.91 7.55
C ILE A 67 -60.84 50.07 7.46
N GLU A 68 -60.31 49.67 8.59
CA GLU A 68 -59.15 48.77 8.66
C GLU A 68 -59.61 47.40 9.15
N ARG A 69 -59.25 46.35 8.41
CA ARG A 69 -59.62 44.98 8.78
C ARG A 69 -58.42 44.06 8.67
N LYS A 70 -58.25 43.17 9.65
CA LYS A 70 -57.20 42.15 9.59
C LYS A 70 -57.56 41.11 8.53
N LEU A 71 -56.57 40.71 7.74
CA LEU A 71 -56.75 39.67 6.74
C LEU A 71 -56.86 38.29 7.44
N SER A 72 -57.93 37.55 7.15
CA SER A 72 -58.25 36.26 7.80
C SER A 72 -58.46 35.12 6.78
N MET A 73 -58.04 33.92 7.19
CA MET A 73 -58.46 32.59 6.70
C MET A 73 -59.89 32.47 6.17
N THR A 74 -60.76 32.77 7.11
CA THR A 74 -62.13 32.27 7.20
C THR A 74 -63.13 33.39 7.05
N ASP A 75 -62.73 34.60 7.43
CA ASP A 75 -63.60 35.75 7.48
C ASP A 75 -63.45 36.56 6.20
N SER A 76 -64.55 37.10 5.70
CA SER A 76 -64.53 38.02 4.56
C SER A 76 -63.63 39.23 4.85
N ILE A 77 -62.93 39.70 3.81
CA ILE A 77 -62.18 40.97 3.85
C ILE A 77 -63.14 42.16 3.91
N LEU A 78 -64.34 42.02 3.33
CA LEU A 78 -65.34 43.06 3.38
C LEU A 78 -66.21 42.92 4.64
N PRO A 79 -66.59 44.06 5.27
CA PRO A 79 -67.66 44.09 6.26
C PRO A 79 -68.98 43.57 5.68
N ASP A 80 -69.85 43.03 6.54
CA ASP A 80 -71.14 42.44 6.12
C ASP A 80 -72.08 43.51 5.54
N GLU A 81 -71.82 44.78 5.88
CA GLU A 81 -72.52 45.98 5.44
C GLU A 81 -72.24 46.36 3.97
N ILE A 82 -71.20 45.78 3.34
CA ILE A 82 -70.77 46.12 1.98
C ILE A 82 -70.96 44.92 1.05
N LYS A 83 -71.88 45.06 0.08
CA LYS A 83 -72.08 44.09 -1.00
C LYS A 83 -71.35 44.54 -2.25
N VAL A 84 -70.77 43.60 -2.99
CA VAL A 84 -70.01 43.92 -4.21
C VAL A 84 -70.57 43.21 -5.42
N GLU A 85 -70.50 43.86 -6.58
CA GLU A 85 -71.02 43.31 -7.84
C GLU A 85 -70.28 42.03 -8.27
N ARG A 86 -68.99 41.91 -7.90
CA ARG A 86 -68.11 40.78 -8.24
C ARG A 86 -67.45 40.18 -7.00
N PRO A 87 -68.14 39.29 -6.27
CA PRO A 87 -67.60 38.65 -5.06
C PRO A 87 -66.43 37.69 -5.35
N ASP A 88 -66.35 37.16 -6.57
CA ASP A 88 -65.25 36.31 -7.06
C ASP A 88 -63.89 37.02 -7.05
N LEU A 89 -63.88 38.34 -7.31
CA LEU A 89 -62.65 39.13 -7.24
C LEU A 89 -62.16 39.34 -5.81
N ILE A 90 -63.09 39.43 -4.85
CA ILE A 90 -62.75 39.57 -3.44
C ILE A 90 -62.14 38.28 -2.91
N THR A 91 -62.74 37.13 -3.20
CA THR A 91 -62.20 35.84 -2.77
C THR A 91 -60.85 35.53 -3.42
N ARG A 92 -60.66 35.88 -4.70
CA ARG A 92 -59.35 35.77 -5.36
C ARG A 92 -58.32 36.69 -4.72
N ALA A 93 -58.65 37.97 -4.53
CA ALA A 93 -57.76 38.94 -3.89
C ALA A 93 -57.40 38.48 -2.47
N GLN A 94 -58.36 37.92 -1.74
CA GLN A 94 -58.12 37.35 -0.41
C GLN A 94 -57.09 36.23 -0.44
N ALA A 95 -57.24 35.26 -1.33
CA ALA A 95 -56.27 34.18 -1.46
C ALA A 95 -54.88 34.68 -1.88
N GLU A 96 -54.80 35.57 -2.89
CA GLU A 96 -53.53 36.14 -3.35
C GLU A 96 -52.85 36.99 -2.26
N TRP A 97 -53.60 37.79 -1.52
CA TRP A 97 -53.06 38.65 -0.47
C TRP A 97 -52.57 37.86 0.73
N HIS A 98 -53.20 36.74 1.05
CA HIS A 98 -52.67 35.82 2.05
C HIS A 98 -51.32 35.25 1.65
N VAL A 99 -51.16 34.85 0.38
CA VAL A 99 -49.85 34.40 -0.14
C VAL A 99 -48.82 35.53 -0.04
N VAL A 100 -49.19 36.77 -0.37
CA VAL A 100 -48.29 37.94 -0.25
C VAL A 100 -47.85 38.16 1.20
N VAL A 101 -48.78 38.15 2.15
CA VAL A 101 -48.46 38.33 3.58
C VAL A 101 -47.58 37.19 4.09
N LEU A 102 -47.92 35.94 3.79
CA LEU A 102 -47.15 34.78 4.25
C LEU A 102 -45.74 34.77 3.66
N SER A 103 -45.59 35.07 2.38
CA SER A 103 -44.29 35.24 1.72
C SER A 103 -43.44 36.34 2.36
N SER A 104 -44.05 37.49 2.68
CA SER A 104 -43.38 38.61 3.37
C SER A 104 -42.94 38.25 4.80
N LYS A 105 -43.79 37.56 5.56
CA LYS A 105 -43.44 37.04 6.89
C LYS A 105 -42.31 36.01 6.83
N LEU A 106 -42.40 35.07 5.89
CA LEU A 106 -41.38 34.05 5.67
C LEU A 106 -40.03 34.68 5.28
N TYR A 107 -40.04 35.68 4.40
CA TYR A 107 -38.85 36.46 4.08
C TYR A 107 -38.27 37.15 5.33
N GLY A 108 -39.12 37.75 6.17
CA GLY A 108 -38.70 38.36 7.44
C GLY A 108 -37.98 37.37 8.36
N LEU A 109 -38.52 36.15 8.52
CA LEU A 109 -37.93 35.09 9.33
C LEU A 109 -36.56 34.63 8.80
N TYR A 110 -36.45 34.40 7.49
CA TYR A 110 -35.14 34.02 6.91
C TYR A 110 -34.15 35.17 6.92
N LYS A 111 -34.63 36.41 6.81
CA LYS A 111 -33.78 37.59 6.94
C LYS A 111 -33.20 37.69 8.35
N SER A 112 -33.98 37.46 9.40
CA SER A 112 -33.45 37.46 10.78
C SER A 112 -32.51 36.29 11.04
N GLU A 113 -32.84 35.06 10.60
CA GLU A 113 -31.94 33.90 10.72
C GLU A 113 -30.60 34.15 10.00
N LEU A 114 -30.64 34.78 8.81
CA LEU A 114 -29.43 35.15 8.08
C LEU A 114 -28.64 36.28 8.76
N GLU A 115 -29.31 37.22 9.42
CA GLU A 115 -28.67 38.27 10.21
C GLU A 115 -27.95 37.69 11.43
N GLU A 116 -28.53 36.70 12.11
CA GLU A 116 -27.86 35.95 13.19
C GLU A 116 -26.63 35.18 12.68
N LEU A 117 -26.75 34.48 11.55
CA LEU A 117 -25.61 33.80 10.92
C LEU A 117 -24.53 34.80 10.50
N LYS A 118 -24.92 35.98 10.01
CA LYS A 118 -23.99 37.05 9.68
C LYS A 118 -23.23 37.53 10.90
N GLU A 119 -23.89 37.77 12.03
CA GLU A 119 -23.22 38.19 13.26
C GLU A 119 -22.20 37.15 13.73
N LYS A 120 -22.54 35.87 13.66
CA LYS A 120 -21.60 34.78 13.98
C LYS A 120 -20.39 34.78 13.04
N VAL A 121 -20.61 34.91 11.72
CA VAL A 121 -19.53 34.93 10.72
C VAL A 121 -18.66 36.18 10.86
N ASP A 122 -19.25 37.33 11.14
CA ASP A 122 -18.53 38.59 11.33
C ASP A 122 -17.69 38.59 12.62
N GLY A 123 -18.06 37.77 13.61
CA GLY A 123 -17.30 37.54 14.84
C GLY A 123 -16.17 36.52 14.74
N LEU A 124 -15.97 35.86 13.60
CA LEU A 124 -14.92 34.86 13.42
C LEU A 124 -13.54 35.49 13.19
N SER A 125 -12.55 35.01 13.93
CA SER A 125 -11.12 35.26 13.64
C SER A 125 -10.50 34.19 12.74
N GLU A 126 -11.02 32.97 12.78
CA GLU A 126 -10.52 31.82 12.03
C GLU A 126 -11.66 31.11 11.30
N TYR A 127 -11.31 30.31 10.29
CA TYR A 127 -12.30 29.54 9.54
C TYR A 127 -13.01 28.50 10.42
N ASP A 128 -14.34 28.51 10.38
CA ASP A 128 -15.18 27.51 11.03
C ASP A 128 -15.99 26.71 10.00
N ASN A 129 -15.75 25.39 9.98
CA ASN A 129 -16.46 24.44 9.13
C ASN A 129 -17.91 24.19 9.62
N VAL A 130 -18.20 24.37 10.90
CA VAL A 130 -19.56 24.25 11.44
C VAL A 130 -20.45 25.34 10.87
N LEU A 131 -20.02 26.61 10.97
CA LEU A 131 -20.75 27.75 10.41
C LEU A 131 -20.88 27.69 8.88
N TRP A 132 -19.88 27.14 8.18
CA TRP A 132 -20.00 26.86 6.75
C TRP A 132 -21.17 25.93 6.42
N ASN A 133 -21.33 24.85 7.21
CA ASN A 133 -22.42 23.90 7.02
C ASN A 133 -23.76 24.49 7.44
N GLU A 134 -23.83 25.25 8.55
CA GLU A 134 -25.05 25.97 8.96
C GLU A 134 -25.54 26.90 7.84
N LEU A 135 -24.64 27.68 7.22
CA LEU A 135 -24.98 28.57 6.12
C LEU A 135 -25.45 27.81 4.86
N ARG A 136 -24.86 26.65 4.59
CA ARG A 136 -25.28 25.76 3.49
C ARG A 136 -26.68 25.17 3.73
N GLU A 137 -26.96 24.75 4.96
CA GLU A 137 -28.27 24.24 5.35
C GLU A 137 -29.34 25.35 5.27
N PHE A 138 -29.03 26.54 5.77
CA PHE A 138 -29.86 27.73 5.62
C PHE A 138 -30.18 28.01 4.15
N TRP A 139 -29.16 28.03 3.28
CA TRP A 139 -29.36 28.25 1.85
C TRP A 139 -30.24 27.16 1.23
N GLY A 140 -30.09 25.90 1.66
CA GLY A 140 -30.96 24.80 1.27
C GLY A 140 -32.42 25.07 1.63
N LYS A 141 -32.71 25.55 2.85
CA LYS A 141 -34.07 25.94 3.28
C LYS A 141 -34.64 27.04 2.37
N VAL A 142 -33.89 28.12 2.15
CA VAL A 142 -34.31 29.25 1.30
C VAL A 142 -34.57 28.79 -0.13
N GLN A 143 -33.69 27.97 -0.70
CA GLN A 143 -33.82 27.46 -2.06
C GLN A 143 -35.08 26.61 -2.23
N ASN A 144 -35.41 25.75 -1.25
CA ASN A 144 -36.66 24.97 -1.28
C ASN A 144 -37.88 25.90 -1.30
N GLN A 145 -37.92 26.92 -0.45
CA GLN A 145 -39.05 27.86 -0.40
C GLN A 145 -39.20 28.70 -1.68
N VAL A 146 -38.10 29.03 -2.36
CA VAL A 146 -38.14 29.68 -3.68
C VAL A 146 -38.66 28.73 -4.75
N ASN A 147 -38.22 27.46 -4.75
CA ASN A 147 -38.67 26.45 -5.69
C ASN A 147 -40.16 26.13 -5.53
N ASP A 148 -40.62 26.07 -4.27
CA ASP A 148 -42.03 25.85 -3.90
C ASP A 148 -42.90 27.09 -4.14
N LYS A 149 -42.30 28.21 -4.59
CA LYS A 149 -42.96 29.50 -4.85
C LYS A 149 -43.60 30.14 -3.62
N ASN A 150 -43.18 29.73 -2.42
CA ASN A 150 -43.59 30.34 -1.14
C ASN A 150 -42.86 31.67 -0.89
N LEU A 151 -41.69 31.85 -1.49
CA LEU A 151 -40.96 33.11 -1.52
C LEU A 151 -41.01 33.73 -2.92
N PHE A 152 -41.23 35.04 -2.98
CA PHE A 152 -41.09 35.77 -4.24
C PHE A 152 -39.64 35.78 -4.71
N ARG A 153 -39.46 35.80 -6.04
CA ARG A 153 -38.14 35.78 -6.68
C ARG A 153 -37.21 36.88 -6.17
N GLU A 154 -37.75 38.08 -5.92
CA GLU A 154 -36.99 39.22 -5.38
C GLU A 154 -36.48 38.95 -3.96
N HIS A 155 -37.33 38.39 -3.08
CA HIS A 155 -36.95 37.97 -1.73
C HIS A 155 -35.87 36.90 -1.76
N GLY A 156 -36.04 35.88 -2.61
CA GLY A 156 -35.04 34.83 -2.82
C GLY A 156 -33.71 35.37 -3.33
N ALA A 157 -33.73 36.32 -4.27
CA ALA A 157 -32.53 36.96 -4.80
C ALA A 157 -31.78 37.75 -3.73
N SER A 158 -32.49 38.52 -2.90
CA SER A 158 -31.88 39.30 -1.81
C SER A 158 -31.23 38.39 -0.75
N LEU A 159 -31.92 37.31 -0.35
CA LEU A 159 -31.35 36.32 0.58
C LEU A 159 -30.12 35.64 -0.01
N ARG A 160 -30.15 35.29 -1.31
CA ARG A 160 -29.02 34.69 -2.02
C ARG A 160 -27.79 35.58 -2.02
N GLU A 161 -27.96 36.86 -2.36
CA GLU A 161 -26.86 37.82 -2.44
C GLU A 161 -26.17 37.95 -1.07
N LYS A 162 -26.95 38.13 -0.01
CA LYS A 162 -26.42 38.20 1.37
C LYS A 162 -25.74 36.90 1.79
N THR A 163 -26.35 35.75 1.47
CA THR A 163 -25.76 34.43 1.76
C THR A 163 -24.42 34.24 1.05
N ASN A 164 -24.31 34.65 -0.22
CA ASN A 164 -23.06 34.60 -0.98
C ASN A 164 -21.97 35.45 -0.34
N GLN A 165 -22.30 36.66 0.12
CA GLN A 165 -21.34 37.52 0.83
C GLN A 165 -20.76 36.83 2.08
N LEU A 166 -21.59 36.09 2.83
CA LEU A 166 -21.11 35.32 3.98
C LEU A 166 -20.22 34.15 3.56
N PHE A 167 -20.57 33.43 2.49
CA PHE A 167 -19.71 32.38 1.95
C PHE A 167 -18.36 32.91 1.50
N ASP A 168 -18.32 34.09 0.87
CA ASP A 168 -17.08 34.69 0.41
C ASP A 168 -16.17 35.09 1.58
N LYS A 169 -16.74 35.66 2.65
CA LYS A 169 -16.00 35.91 3.90
C LYS A 169 -15.40 34.61 4.49
N LEU A 170 -16.20 33.54 4.59
CA LEU A 170 -15.70 32.26 5.09
C LEU A 170 -14.62 31.65 4.19
N LYS A 171 -14.73 31.80 2.86
CA LYS A 171 -13.68 31.37 1.93
C LYS A 171 -12.38 32.14 2.15
N ASP A 172 -12.46 33.43 2.41
CA ASP A 172 -11.27 34.24 2.65
C ASP A 172 -10.59 33.86 3.97
N LEU A 173 -11.37 33.63 5.05
CA LEU A 173 -10.83 33.06 6.29
C LEU A 173 -10.17 31.70 6.06
N LYS A 174 -10.77 30.85 5.22
CA LYS A 174 -10.20 29.54 4.87
C LYS A 174 -8.85 29.67 4.14
N LYS A 175 -8.75 30.61 3.19
CA LYS A 175 -7.49 30.88 2.48
C LYS A 175 -6.42 31.41 3.44
N SER A 176 -6.79 32.28 4.38
CA SER A 176 -5.86 32.77 5.41
C SER A 176 -5.32 31.64 6.26
N LEU A 177 -6.20 30.74 6.73
CA LEU A 177 -5.79 29.53 7.49
C LEU A 177 -4.85 28.63 6.68
N GLU A 178 -5.13 28.43 5.40
CA GLU A 178 -4.28 27.63 4.51
C GLU A 178 -2.92 28.29 4.29
N SER A 179 -2.88 29.62 4.08
CA SER A 179 -1.63 30.37 3.95
C SER A 179 -0.80 30.36 5.23
N GLU A 180 -1.42 30.51 6.40
CA GLU A 180 -0.72 30.42 7.69
C GLU A 180 -0.14 29.01 7.90
N PHE A 181 -0.90 27.98 7.52
CA PHE A 181 -0.44 26.61 7.57
C PHE A 181 0.75 26.36 6.64
N GLU A 182 0.72 26.88 5.41
CA GLU A 182 1.85 26.80 4.48
C GLU A 182 3.11 27.49 5.03
N VAL A 183 2.96 28.68 5.63
CA VAL A 183 4.08 29.41 6.25
C VAL A 183 4.67 28.62 7.42
N GLN A 184 3.83 28.06 8.29
CA GLN A 184 4.28 27.22 9.40
C GLN A 184 4.97 25.95 8.90
N SER A 185 4.39 25.29 7.91
CA SER A 185 4.95 24.08 7.28
C SER A 185 6.34 24.34 6.69
N LYS A 186 6.51 25.43 5.94
CA LYS A 186 7.80 25.84 5.39
C LYS A 186 8.83 26.13 6.47
N LYS A 187 8.45 26.84 7.53
CA LYS A 187 9.35 27.13 8.65
C LYS A 187 9.86 25.83 9.29
N TYR A 188 8.97 24.89 9.61
CA TYR A 188 9.39 23.60 10.17
C TYR A 188 10.23 22.79 9.18
N MET A 189 9.89 22.84 7.89
CA MET A 189 10.63 22.16 6.83
C MET A 189 12.07 22.67 6.75
N ASP A 190 12.26 23.99 6.80
CA ASP A 190 13.58 24.63 6.83
C ASP A 190 14.38 24.22 8.09
N ASP A 191 13.75 24.23 9.26
CA ASP A 191 14.37 23.81 10.53
C ASP A 191 14.86 22.35 10.44
N PHE A 192 14.01 21.42 9.98
CA PHE A 192 14.39 20.01 9.83
C PHE A 192 15.40 19.79 8.70
N ARG A 193 15.33 20.58 7.62
CA ARG A 193 16.31 20.53 6.53
C ARG A 193 17.70 20.95 7.03
N GLN A 194 17.77 21.93 7.92
CA GLN A 194 19.01 22.32 8.57
C GLN A 194 19.54 21.20 9.47
N GLU A 195 18.71 20.62 10.36
CA GLU A 195 19.10 19.47 11.20
C GLU A 195 19.64 18.31 10.32
N LEU A 196 18.98 17.99 9.20
CA LEU A 196 19.42 16.93 8.29
C LEU A 196 20.72 17.26 7.56
N SER A 197 20.92 18.52 7.16
CA SER A 197 22.16 18.96 6.49
C SER A 197 23.36 18.89 7.43
N GLU A 198 23.18 19.26 8.71
CA GLU A 198 24.22 19.10 9.74
C GLU A 198 24.59 17.62 9.97
N ILE A 199 23.61 16.72 9.91
CA ILE A 199 23.87 15.28 9.98
C ILE A 199 24.62 14.81 8.72
N GLU A 200 24.20 15.21 7.52
CA GLU A 200 24.89 14.87 6.27
C GLU A 200 26.36 15.30 6.30
N GLU A 201 26.66 16.51 6.75
CA GLU A 201 28.05 16.97 6.88
C GLU A 201 28.87 16.09 7.84
N LYS A 202 28.28 15.67 8.96
CA LYS A 202 28.96 14.77 9.92
C LYS A 202 29.19 13.38 9.33
N VAL A 203 28.26 12.89 8.50
CA VAL A 203 28.40 11.65 7.74
C VAL A 203 29.54 11.74 6.73
N GLU A 204 29.65 12.86 6.00
CA GLU A 204 30.74 13.10 5.04
C GLU A 204 32.10 13.20 5.72
N LYS A 205 32.17 13.84 6.90
CA LYS A 205 33.38 13.94 7.73
C LYS A 205 33.77 12.61 8.40
N GLY A 206 32.98 11.54 8.25
CA GLY A 206 33.28 10.21 8.80
C GLY A 206 33.19 10.13 10.33
N LEU A 207 32.48 11.06 10.97
CA LEU A 207 32.26 11.06 12.42
C LEU A 207 31.26 9.96 12.80
N GLY A 208 31.40 9.40 14.01
CA GLY A 208 30.71 8.19 14.50
C GLY A 208 29.36 7.86 13.85
N LEU A 209 29.36 6.86 12.97
CA LEU A 209 28.21 6.52 12.12
C LEU A 209 27.02 5.91 12.88
N SER A 210 27.26 5.28 14.04
CA SER A 210 26.20 4.69 14.86
C SER A 210 25.39 5.75 15.63
N PRO A 211 26.01 6.74 16.31
CA PRO A 211 25.29 7.89 16.86
C PRO A 211 24.45 8.65 15.82
N LEU A 212 25.00 8.91 14.63
CA LEU A 212 24.29 9.62 13.56
C LEU A 212 23.05 8.85 13.06
N PHE A 213 23.09 7.52 13.08
CA PHE A 213 21.94 6.69 12.73
C PHE A 213 20.78 6.83 13.72
N GLU A 214 21.09 6.88 15.02
CA GLU A 214 20.08 7.11 16.06
C GLU A 214 19.56 8.55 16.03
N ASP A 215 20.41 9.54 15.70
CA ASP A 215 19.97 10.92 15.54
C ASP A 215 19.03 11.10 14.33
N LEU A 216 19.29 10.43 13.19
CA LEU A 216 18.34 10.41 12.06
C LEU A 216 17.00 9.78 12.44
N LYS A 217 16.99 8.70 13.25
CA LYS A 217 15.73 8.13 13.76
C LYS A 217 14.99 9.10 14.65
N LYS A 218 15.68 9.88 15.49
CA LYS A 218 15.05 10.91 16.32
C LYS A 218 14.45 12.00 15.45
N VAL A 219 15.15 12.49 14.42
CA VAL A 219 14.60 13.47 13.46
C VAL A 219 13.36 12.91 12.78
N GLN A 220 13.41 11.66 12.30
CA GLN A 220 12.26 10.96 11.71
C GLN A 220 11.06 10.86 12.67
N ALA A 221 11.31 10.63 13.97
CA ALA A 221 10.27 10.59 14.99
C ALA A 221 9.67 11.98 15.22
N LYS A 222 10.52 13.00 15.43
CA LYS A 222 10.11 14.39 15.64
C LYS A 222 9.18 14.89 14.53
N ILE A 223 9.46 14.56 13.27
CA ILE A 223 8.66 15.00 12.12
C ILE A 223 7.20 14.56 12.20
N LYS A 224 6.90 13.47 12.92
CA LYS A 224 5.52 13.02 13.11
C LYS A 224 4.71 13.94 14.03
N ASP A 225 5.37 14.71 14.89
CA ASP A 225 4.74 15.62 15.83
C ASP A 225 4.35 16.96 15.18
N PHE A 226 4.90 17.24 13.99
CA PHE A 226 4.62 18.46 13.24
C PHE A 226 3.69 18.19 12.05
N LYS A 227 2.82 19.16 11.77
CA LYS A 227 1.95 19.13 10.60
C LYS A 227 2.62 19.85 9.45
N PHE A 228 2.64 19.19 8.30
CA PHE A 228 3.21 19.70 7.06
C PHE A 228 2.17 19.67 5.95
N THR A 229 2.36 20.53 4.95
CA THR A 229 1.75 20.32 3.64
C THR A 229 2.21 18.97 3.07
N LYS A 230 1.43 18.42 2.15
CA LYS A 230 1.75 17.13 1.53
C LYS A 230 3.12 17.18 0.82
N ASP A 231 3.41 18.29 0.16
CA ASP A 231 4.61 18.44 -0.67
C ASP A 231 5.85 18.61 0.21
N ASP A 232 5.80 19.49 1.22
CA ASP A 232 6.92 19.67 2.18
C ASP A 232 7.23 18.36 2.92
N ARG A 233 6.17 17.61 3.29
CA ARG A 233 6.33 16.31 3.94
C ARG A 233 7.06 15.31 3.05
N ASN A 234 6.70 15.22 1.78
CA ASN A 234 7.31 14.28 0.84
C ASN A 234 8.78 14.65 0.61
N GLU A 235 9.08 15.93 0.41
CA GLU A 235 10.45 16.42 0.24
C GLU A 235 11.32 16.07 1.46
N LEU A 236 10.78 16.27 2.66
CA LEU A 236 11.49 15.94 3.90
C LEU A 236 11.72 14.43 4.04
N TRP A 237 10.75 13.59 3.67
CA TRP A 237 10.91 12.13 3.66
C TRP A 237 11.97 11.66 2.67
N ASP A 238 11.97 12.20 1.45
CA ASP A 238 12.97 11.87 0.43
C ASP A 238 14.37 12.27 0.89
N LYS A 239 14.48 13.44 1.56
CA LYS A 239 15.74 13.88 2.15
C LYS A 239 16.22 12.92 3.23
N ILE A 240 15.37 12.56 4.20
CA ILE A 240 15.69 11.58 5.24
C ILE A 240 16.14 10.24 4.64
N ASP A 241 15.39 9.70 3.68
CA ASP A 241 15.75 8.42 3.04
C ASP A 241 17.11 8.52 2.34
N SER A 242 17.38 9.62 1.64
CA SER A 242 18.68 9.88 1.02
C SER A 242 19.82 9.94 2.05
N THR A 243 19.60 10.59 3.20
CA THR A 243 20.60 10.66 4.28
C THR A 243 20.87 9.29 4.90
N PHE A 244 19.83 8.47 5.11
CA PHE A 244 19.99 7.10 5.59
C PHE A 244 20.75 6.22 4.59
N LYS A 245 20.49 6.37 3.29
CA LYS A 245 21.24 5.66 2.23
C LYS A 245 22.73 6.01 2.28
N LYS A 246 23.07 7.31 2.27
CA LYS A 246 24.46 7.77 2.39
C LYS A 246 25.15 7.24 3.66
N LEU A 247 24.44 7.27 4.79
CA LEU A 247 24.98 6.79 6.06
C LEU A 247 25.23 5.27 6.04
N LYS A 248 24.33 4.48 5.43
CA LYS A 248 24.50 3.04 5.26
C LYS A 248 25.68 2.70 4.35
N GLU A 249 25.83 3.41 3.23
CA GLU A 249 26.97 3.25 2.31
C GLU A 249 28.31 3.49 3.03
N LYS A 250 28.37 4.52 3.90
CA LYS A 250 29.56 4.84 4.70
C LYS A 250 29.80 3.87 5.88
N ARG A 251 28.75 3.28 6.45
CA ARG A 251 28.85 2.32 7.58
C ARG A 251 29.35 0.94 7.16
N GLY A 252 29.43 0.70 5.85
CA GLY A 252 29.92 -0.55 5.30
C GLY A 252 28.84 -1.19 4.46
N ASN A 253 28.96 -1.02 3.14
CA ASN A 253 28.44 -2.00 2.20
C ASN A 253 29.51 -3.08 2.01
N GLU A 254 29.65 -3.97 3.00
CA GLU A 254 29.76 -5.41 2.70
C GLU A 254 28.35 -5.91 2.36
N SER A 255 27.77 -5.37 1.28
CA SER A 255 26.63 -5.99 0.63
C SER A 255 27.09 -6.27 -0.79
N HIS A 256 27.71 -7.44 -0.90
CA HIS A 256 28.05 -8.19 -2.10
C HIS A 256 27.84 -7.47 -3.44
N GLN A 257 28.96 -7.39 -4.16
CA GLN A 257 29.04 -7.59 -5.61
C GLN A 257 27.81 -8.31 -6.15
N HIS A 258 27.27 -7.79 -7.24
CA HIS A 258 26.36 -8.49 -8.14
C HIS A 258 26.87 -9.90 -8.45
N SER A 259 26.49 -10.86 -7.61
CA SER A 259 26.42 -12.27 -7.92
C SER A 259 24.95 -12.62 -7.86
N ASN A 260 24.39 -12.85 -9.05
CA ASN A 260 23.09 -13.45 -9.36
C ASN A 260 22.29 -14.02 -8.17
N ASN A 261 21.64 -13.15 -7.39
CA ASN A 261 20.69 -13.62 -6.39
C ASN A 261 19.27 -13.58 -6.98
N ASN A 262 19.06 -14.46 -7.96
CA ASN A 262 17.78 -14.64 -8.64
C ASN A 262 16.65 -14.94 -7.63
N LEU A 263 17.00 -15.60 -6.53
CA LEU A 263 16.15 -15.84 -5.37
C LEU A 263 15.69 -14.52 -4.70
N ALA A 264 16.62 -13.61 -4.37
CA ALA A 264 16.27 -12.34 -3.74
C ALA A 264 15.37 -11.47 -4.64
N ARG A 265 15.57 -11.53 -5.96
CA ARG A 265 14.70 -10.84 -6.94
C ARG A 265 13.30 -11.45 -6.99
N LEU A 266 13.19 -12.78 -6.94
CA LEU A 266 11.90 -13.47 -6.87
C LEU A 266 11.18 -13.18 -5.54
N GLU A 267 11.90 -13.13 -4.42
CA GLU A 267 11.37 -12.78 -3.09
C GLU A 267 10.86 -11.33 -3.04
N ALA A 268 11.60 -10.38 -3.62
CA ALA A 268 11.14 -8.99 -3.74
C ALA A 268 9.88 -8.86 -4.62
N ARG A 269 9.83 -9.59 -5.75
CA ARG A 269 8.65 -9.61 -6.63
C ARG A 269 7.45 -10.25 -5.93
N TYR A 270 7.67 -11.33 -5.18
CA TYR A 270 6.64 -12.00 -4.39
C TYR A 270 6.04 -11.07 -3.33
N ASN A 271 6.88 -10.37 -2.57
CA ASN A 271 6.44 -9.42 -1.54
C ASN A 271 5.69 -8.22 -2.16
N GLY A 272 6.15 -7.72 -3.31
CA GLY A 272 5.45 -6.68 -4.05
C GLY A 272 4.06 -7.13 -4.54
N LEU A 273 3.97 -8.36 -5.06
CA LEU A 273 2.72 -8.96 -5.50
C LEU A 273 1.74 -9.18 -4.33
N LEU A 274 2.21 -9.63 -3.17
CA LEU A 274 1.38 -9.75 -1.96
C LEU A 274 0.78 -8.39 -1.55
N GLY A 275 1.57 -7.32 -1.60
CA GLY A 275 1.08 -5.97 -1.35
C GLY A 275 0.03 -5.52 -2.37
N ALA A 276 0.20 -5.86 -3.65
CA ALA A 276 -0.77 -5.59 -4.71
C ALA A 276 -2.08 -6.39 -4.52
N ILE A 277 -1.99 -7.68 -4.17
CA ILE A 277 -3.13 -8.54 -3.82
C ILE A 277 -3.91 -7.95 -2.66
N GLN A 278 -3.25 -7.53 -1.57
CA GLN A 278 -3.94 -6.92 -0.43
C GLN A 278 -4.68 -5.62 -0.79
N LYS A 279 -4.10 -4.77 -1.64
CA LYS A 279 -4.76 -3.54 -2.10
C LYS A 279 -5.95 -3.86 -3.02
N MET A 280 -5.81 -4.85 -3.90
CA MET A 280 -6.90 -5.29 -4.77
C MET A 280 -8.03 -5.91 -3.96
N GLN A 281 -7.73 -6.76 -2.97
CA GLN A 281 -8.72 -7.34 -2.06
C GLN A 281 -9.51 -6.27 -1.34
N LYS A 282 -8.84 -5.27 -0.74
CA LYS A 282 -9.54 -4.13 -0.13
C LYS A 282 -10.46 -3.42 -1.13
N SER A 283 -9.99 -3.22 -2.36
CA SER A 283 -10.75 -2.57 -3.44
C SER A 283 -11.98 -3.38 -3.88
N VAL A 284 -11.90 -4.71 -3.85
CA VAL A 284 -13.02 -5.63 -4.07
C VAL A 284 -13.99 -5.57 -2.89
N ASP A 285 -13.49 -5.63 -1.65
CA ASP A 285 -14.33 -5.58 -0.43
C ASP A 285 -15.13 -4.27 -0.33
N PHE A 286 -14.56 -3.14 -0.76
CA PHE A 286 -15.27 -1.86 -0.83
C PHE A 286 -16.40 -1.89 -1.85
N ASP A 287 -16.15 -2.42 -3.05
CA ASP A 287 -17.18 -2.53 -4.08
C ASP A 287 -18.28 -3.53 -3.68
N GLN A 288 -17.92 -4.62 -3.00
CA GLN A 288 -18.88 -5.59 -2.50
C GLN A 288 -19.81 -4.95 -1.46
N LYS A 289 -19.26 -4.14 -0.55
CA LYS A 289 -20.08 -3.38 0.42
C LYS A 289 -21.00 -2.37 -0.26
N ASP A 290 -20.53 -1.69 -1.31
CA ASP A 290 -21.36 -0.75 -2.08
C ASP A 290 -22.47 -1.50 -2.83
N LEU A 291 -22.16 -2.64 -3.44
CA LEU A 291 -23.15 -3.53 -4.06
C LEU A 291 -24.22 -3.95 -3.06
N ASP A 292 -23.82 -4.50 -1.91
CA ASP A 292 -24.73 -4.95 -0.86
C ASP A 292 -25.62 -3.81 -0.36
N TYR A 293 -25.07 -2.60 -0.24
CA TYR A 293 -25.81 -1.41 0.14
C TYR A 293 -26.86 -1.02 -0.92
N GLN A 294 -26.49 -1.00 -2.21
CA GLN A 294 -27.43 -0.68 -3.28
C GLN A 294 -28.52 -1.74 -3.38
N VAL A 295 -28.17 -3.03 -3.30
CA VAL A 295 -29.11 -4.16 -3.36
C VAL A 295 -30.13 -4.09 -2.23
N LYS A 296 -29.71 -3.83 -0.99
CA LYS A 296 -30.64 -3.66 0.15
C LYS A 296 -31.63 -2.52 -0.07
N LYS A 297 -31.18 -1.42 -0.67
CA LYS A 297 -32.00 -0.22 -0.92
C LYS A 297 -32.97 -0.37 -2.10
N VAL A 298 -32.78 -1.36 -2.99
CA VAL A 298 -33.73 -1.61 -4.10
C VAL A 298 -35.11 -2.01 -3.57
N GLY A 299 -35.17 -2.72 -2.43
CA GLY A 299 -36.44 -3.08 -1.79
C GLY A 299 -37.21 -1.91 -1.20
N ASP A 300 -36.51 -0.81 -0.86
CA ASP A 300 -37.06 0.37 -0.17
C ASP A 300 -37.26 1.58 -1.12
N SER A 301 -37.24 1.36 -2.44
CA SER A 301 -37.28 2.46 -3.42
C SER A 301 -38.72 2.83 -3.82
N ASP A 302 -39.16 4.06 -3.50
CA ASP A 302 -40.54 4.55 -3.69
C ASP A 302 -40.86 5.06 -5.11
N GLY A 303 -40.12 4.63 -6.15
CA GLY A 303 -40.40 5.07 -7.52
C GLY A 303 -39.73 4.25 -8.63
N GLN A 304 -40.41 4.14 -9.78
CA GLN A 304 -39.92 3.41 -10.96
C GLN A 304 -38.57 3.94 -11.48
N LEU A 305 -38.37 5.26 -11.48
CA LEU A 305 -37.14 5.89 -11.98
C LEU A 305 -35.96 5.70 -11.01
N GLU A 306 -36.24 5.72 -9.70
CA GLU A 306 -35.23 5.43 -8.67
C GLU A 306 -34.78 3.95 -8.72
N SER A 307 -35.72 3.04 -8.91
CA SER A 307 -35.45 1.62 -9.11
C SER A 307 -34.56 1.37 -10.34
N LEU A 308 -34.85 2.03 -11.48
CA LEU A 308 -34.02 1.94 -12.69
C LEU A 308 -32.60 2.51 -12.50
N LEU A 309 -32.47 3.65 -11.82
CA LEU A 309 -31.16 4.24 -11.51
C LEU A 309 -30.34 3.34 -10.58
N ARG A 310 -30.96 2.70 -9.59
CA ARG A 310 -30.29 1.75 -8.71
C ARG A 310 -29.90 0.47 -9.44
N ALA A 311 -30.77 -0.08 -10.28
CA ALA A 311 -30.44 -1.23 -11.12
C ALA A 311 -29.24 -0.97 -12.04
N ALA A 312 -29.17 0.21 -12.65
CA ALA A 312 -28.02 0.62 -13.46
C ALA A 312 -26.73 0.74 -12.62
N LYS A 313 -26.81 1.30 -11.41
CA LYS A 313 -25.65 1.38 -10.48
C LYS A 313 -25.18 0.01 -10.02
N ILE A 314 -26.10 -0.89 -9.68
CA ILE A 314 -25.81 -2.27 -9.31
C ILE A 314 -25.04 -2.96 -10.44
N LYS A 315 -25.58 -2.92 -11.67
CA LYS A 315 -24.93 -3.53 -12.83
C LYS A 315 -23.53 -2.95 -13.09
N MET A 316 -23.35 -1.64 -12.89
CA MET A 316 -22.03 -1.01 -13.02
C MET A 316 -21.05 -1.48 -11.95
N ILE A 317 -21.50 -1.65 -10.70
CA ILE A 317 -20.67 -2.16 -9.60
C ILE A 317 -20.35 -3.65 -9.82
N GLU A 318 -21.30 -4.46 -10.30
CA GLU A 318 -21.10 -5.86 -10.64
C GLU A 318 -20.04 -6.06 -11.72
N GLU A 319 -20.09 -5.29 -12.81
CA GLU A 319 -19.07 -5.35 -13.87
C GLU A 319 -17.69 -4.93 -13.34
N ARG A 320 -17.65 -3.92 -12.46
CA ARG A 320 -16.40 -3.48 -11.81
C ARG A 320 -15.85 -4.55 -10.87
N LEU A 321 -16.71 -5.20 -10.08
CA LEU A 321 -16.35 -6.32 -9.20
C LEU A 321 -15.82 -7.49 -10.00
N LYS A 322 -16.52 -7.89 -11.07
CA LYS A 322 -16.10 -8.96 -11.96
C LYS A 322 -14.70 -8.70 -12.52
N SER A 323 -14.47 -7.51 -13.07
CA SER A 323 -13.15 -7.14 -13.61
C SER A 323 -12.05 -7.11 -12.54
N LYS A 324 -12.37 -6.68 -11.31
CA LYS A 324 -11.40 -6.69 -10.19
C LYS A 324 -11.14 -8.10 -9.67
N GLN A 325 -12.16 -8.96 -9.62
CA GLN A 325 -12.04 -10.34 -9.19
C GLN A 325 -11.21 -11.15 -10.19
N GLU A 326 -11.47 -11.00 -11.49
CA GLU A 326 -10.64 -11.62 -12.55
C GLU A 326 -9.16 -11.21 -12.41
N LYS A 327 -8.89 -9.92 -12.17
CA LYS A 327 -7.51 -9.44 -11.92
C LYS A 327 -6.93 -9.99 -10.62
N LEU A 328 -7.73 -10.12 -9.56
CA LEU A 328 -7.28 -10.69 -8.30
C LEU A 328 -6.88 -12.16 -8.49
N ASP A 329 -7.70 -12.92 -9.22
CA ASP A 329 -7.47 -14.34 -9.52
C ASP A 329 -6.20 -14.50 -10.37
N ASP A 330 -5.99 -13.67 -11.40
CA ASP A 330 -4.74 -13.63 -12.17
C ASP A 330 -3.51 -13.30 -11.31
N MET A 331 -3.66 -12.39 -10.34
CA MET A 331 -2.60 -12.08 -9.39
C MET A 331 -2.32 -13.26 -8.43
N GLN A 332 -3.34 -14.02 -8.05
CA GLN A 332 -3.17 -15.23 -7.23
C GLN A 332 -2.49 -16.36 -8.01
N LEU A 333 -2.81 -16.50 -9.31
CA LEU A 333 -2.12 -17.45 -10.19
C LEU A 333 -0.64 -17.09 -10.32
N THR A 334 -0.32 -15.83 -10.61
CA THR A 334 1.08 -15.37 -10.67
C THR A 334 1.81 -15.48 -9.34
N LYS A 335 1.11 -15.35 -8.20
CA LYS A 335 1.67 -15.62 -6.87
C LYS A 335 2.14 -17.07 -6.77
N THR A 336 1.26 -17.99 -7.14
CA THR A 336 1.53 -19.44 -7.10
C THR A 336 2.70 -19.81 -8.04
N GLU A 337 2.78 -19.18 -9.21
CA GLU A 337 3.91 -19.38 -10.14
C GLU A 337 5.24 -18.88 -9.57
N ILE A 338 5.24 -17.73 -8.89
CA ILE A 338 6.45 -17.18 -8.27
C ILE A 338 6.87 -18.05 -7.08
N GLU A 339 5.94 -18.53 -6.26
CA GLU A 339 6.22 -19.47 -5.17
C GLU A 339 6.87 -20.75 -5.69
N SER A 340 6.33 -21.36 -6.75
CA SER A 340 6.91 -22.55 -7.38
C SER A 340 8.32 -22.28 -7.93
N LYS A 341 8.56 -21.11 -8.52
CA LYS A 341 9.90 -20.70 -8.99
C LYS A 341 10.87 -20.49 -7.83
N MET A 342 10.43 -19.89 -6.72
CA MET A 342 11.25 -19.75 -5.52
C MET A 342 11.60 -21.10 -4.90
N GLU A 343 10.66 -22.04 -4.80
CA GLU A 343 10.96 -23.39 -4.30
C GLU A 343 11.98 -24.12 -5.18
N LYS A 344 11.89 -23.99 -6.51
CA LYS A 344 12.87 -24.56 -7.44
C LYS A 344 14.25 -23.96 -7.25
N GLU A 345 14.35 -22.63 -7.11
CA GLU A 345 15.61 -21.94 -6.88
C GLU A 345 16.20 -22.26 -5.48
N LYS A 346 15.36 -22.40 -4.44
CA LYS A 346 15.80 -22.88 -3.11
C LYS A 346 16.33 -24.31 -3.16
N LYS A 347 15.63 -25.22 -3.85
CA LYS A 347 16.10 -26.60 -4.06
C LYS A 347 17.41 -26.67 -4.83
N ARG A 348 17.61 -25.79 -5.82
CA ARG A 348 18.87 -25.68 -6.56
C ARG A 348 19.99 -25.14 -5.68
N ALA A 349 19.74 -24.08 -4.90
CA ALA A 349 20.71 -23.54 -3.96
C ALA A 349 21.16 -24.59 -2.93
N VAL A 350 20.22 -25.38 -2.38
CA VAL A 350 20.53 -26.49 -1.45
C VAL A 350 21.31 -27.62 -2.13
N LYS A 351 21.00 -27.96 -3.40
CA LYS A 351 21.77 -28.96 -4.16
C LYS A 351 23.21 -28.51 -4.42
N VAL A 352 23.40 -27.24 -4.79
CA VAL A 352 24.73 -26.66 -5.02
C VAL A 352 25.53 -26.62 -3.71
N GLU A 353 24.93 -26.15 -2.61
CA GLU A 353 25.59 -26.12 -1.30
C GLU A 353 25.95 -27.54 -0.80
N ARG A 354 25.15 -28.55 -1.15
CA ARG A 354 25.44 -29.96 -0.84
C ARG A 354 26.56 -30.54 -1.69
N GLN A 355 26.63 -30.17 -2.98
CA GLN A 355 27.73 -30.56 -3.87
C GLN A 355 29.03 -29.89 -3.45
N GLU A 356 29.02 -28.60 -3.14
CA GLU A 356 30.21 -27.88 -2.64
C GLU A 356 30.76 -28.52 -1.35
N LYS A 357 29.89 -28.87 -0.39
CA LYS A 357 30.31 -29.58 0.83
C LYS A 357 30.82 -31.01 0.58
N LEU A 358 30.29 -31.69 -0.44
CA LEU A 358 30.76 -33.01 -0.84
C LEU A 358 32.11 -32.93 -1.57
N ASP A 359 32.32 -31.91 -2.39
CA ASP A 359 33.56 -31.68 -3.11
C ASP A 359 34.67 -31.21 -2.15
N GLU A 360 34.36 -30.35 -1.18
CA GLU A 360 35.28 -30.01 -0.07
C GLU A 360 35.65 -31.25 0.76
N ALA A 361 34.68 -32.13 1.05
CA ALA A 361 34.95 -33.39 1.75
C ALA A 361 35.85 -34.32 0.89
N LYS A 362 35.57 -34.46 -0.41
CA LYS A 362 36.39 -35.24 -1.36
C LYS A 362 37.81 -34.69 -1.46
N GLU A 363 38.00 -33.38 -1.56
CA GLU A 363 39.33 -32.77 -1.59
C GLU A 363 40.09 -33.00 -0.28
N SER A 364 39.41 -32.89 0.88
CA SER A 364 40.03 -33.14 2.18
C SER A 364 40.47 -34.60 2.36
N VAL A 365 39.70 -35.55 1.84
CA VAL A 365 40.02 -36.99 1.87
C VAL A 365 41.13 -37.31 0.88
N LYS A 366 41.10 -36.77 -0.35
CA LYS A 366 42.19 -36.91 -1.33
C LYS A 366 43.52 -36.37 -0.79
N GLN A 367 43.49 -35.24 -0.08
CA GLN A 367 44.68 -34.70 0.58
C GLN A 367 45.21 -35.61 1.70
N LYS A 368 44.34 -36.18 2.54
CA LYS A 368 44.74 -37.13 3.58
C LYS A 368 45.33 -38.43 3.01
N ILE A 369 44.74 -38.97 1.94
CA ILE A 369 45.23 -40.17 1.25
C ILE A 369 46.57 -39.91 0.58
N ALA A 370 46.73 -38.77 -0.10
CA ALA A 370 48.00 -38.40 -0.72
C ALA A 370 49.14 -38.22 0.29
N VAL A 371 48.85 -37.67 1.48
CA VAL A 371 49.83 -37.54 2.57
C VAL A 371 50.21 -38.92 3.13
N GLY A 372 49.24 -39.81 3.36
CA GLY A 372 49.50 -41.17 3.85
C GLY A 372 50.34 -42.02 2.87
N ILE A 373 50.02 -41.96 1.57
CA ILE A 373 50.79 -42.64 0.52
C ILE A 373 52.21 -42.07 0.41
N ALA A 374 52.37 -40.74 0.53
CA ALA A 374 53.68 -40.10 0.50
C ALA A 374 54.54 -40.35 1.74
N GLU A 375 53.94 -40.67 2.89
CA GLU A 375 54.66 -41.09 4.09
C GLU A 375 55.11 -42.56 4.00
N GLN A 376 54.25 -43.45 3.49
CA GLN A 376 54.61 -44.84 3.27
C GLN A 376 55.64 -45.03 2.16
N SER A 377 55.57 -44.25 1.07
CA SER A 377 56.60 -44.29 0.02
C SER A 377 57.98 -43.87 0.54
N LYS A 378 58.04 -42.87 1.43
CA LYS A 378 59.28 -42.45 2.10
C LYS A 378 59.81 -43.47 3.09
N GLU A 379 58.98 -44.32 3.68
CA GLU A 379 59.44 -45.45 4.49
C GLU A 379 59.98 -46.60 3.64
N MET A 380 59.37 -46.84 2.47
CA MET A 380 59.85 -47.83 1.50
C MET A 380 61.15 -47.41 0.81
N ASP A 381 61.34 -46.12 0.49
CA ASP A 381 62.61 -45.58 -0.03
C ASP A 381 63.75 -45.77 0.97
N LYS A 382 63.48 -45.67 2.28
CA LYS A 382 64.48 -45.95 3.33
C LYS A 382 64.85 -47.43 3.44
N ILE A 383 63.97 -48.33 2.99
CA ILE A 383 64.22 -49.77 2.94
C ILE A 383 64.99 -50.11 1.64
N SER A 384 64.65 -49.47 0.52
CA SER A 384 65.41 -49.48 -0.74
C SER A 384 66.86 -49.05 -0.53
N ASP A 385 67.10 -47.91 0.12
CA ASP A 385 68.44 -47.40 0.43
C ASP A 385 69.27 -48.37 1.31
N LYS A 386 68.62 -49.21 2.12
CA LYS A 386 69.28 -50.25 2.94
C LYS A 386 69.58 -51.51 2.14
N LEU A 387 68.71 -51.89 1.20
CA LEU A 387 68.89 -53.00 0.28
C LEU A 387 69.96 -52.70 -0.78
N GLU A 388 70.01 -51.47 -1.31
CA GLU A 388 71.04 -51.02 -2.24
C GLU A 388 72.41 -50.92 -1.56
N LYS A 389 72.45 -50.53 -0.28
CA LYS A 389 73.66 -50.60 0.56
C LYS A 389 74.12 -52.05 0.82
N ALA A 390 73.20 -52.97 1.05
CA ALA A 390 73.53 -54.40 1.19
C ALA A 390 74.02 -55.03 -0.13
N ALA A 391 73.44 -54.65 -1.26
CA ALA A 391 73.86 -55.11 -2.59
C ALA A 391 75.22 -54.53 -3.03
N THR A 392 75.50 -53.27 -2.67
CA THR A 392 76.80 -52.63 -2.97
C THR A 392 77.94 -53.13 -2.07
N GLU A 393 77.66 -53.59 -0.84
CA GLU A 393 78.66 -54.29 0.00
C GLU A 393 79.03 -55.69 -0.53
N LEU A 394 78.19 -56.31 -1.37
CA LEU A 394 78.46 -57.60 -2.02
C LEU A 394 79.26 -57.48 -3.35
N ALA A 395 79.50 -56.27 -3.85
CA ALA A 395 80.09 -56.05 -5.16
C ALA A 395 81.57 -55.58 -5.11
N ARG A 396 82.52 -56.53 -5.01
CA ARG A 396 83.84 -56.57 -5.72
C ARG A 396 84.79 -57.68 -5.18
N PRO A 397 85.66 -58.28 -6.02
CA PRO A 397 85.43 -58.78 -7.37
C PRO A 397 86.06 -60.17 -7.64
N LYS A 398 85.47 -60.99 -8.54
CA LYS A 398 86.12 -61.53 -9.76
C LYS A 398 85.27 -62.58 -10.51
N LYS A 399 84.97 -62.24 -11.76
CA LYS A 399 84.73 -63.07 -12.97
C LYS A 399 83.97 -64.41 -12.85
N SER A 400 82.69 -64.39 -13.24
CA SER A 400 82.15 -65.12 -14.40
C SER A 400 80.70 -64.69 -14.65
N GLY A 401 80.36 -64.43 -15.91
CA GLY A 401 79.11 -63.79 -16.31
C GLY A 401 77.89 -64.71 -16.44
N SER A 402 76.76 -64.06 -16.77
CA SER A 402 75.44 -64.59 -17.12
C SER A 402 74.50 -65.03 -15.99
N PHE A 403 74.97 -65.28 -14.76
CA PHE A 403 74.07 -65.65 -13.65
C PHE A 403 73.77 -64.49 -12.69
N MET A 404 74.74 -63.58 -12.47
CA MET A 404 74.56 -62.39 -11.61
C MET A 404 73.76 -61.27 -12.30
N ASP A 405 73.92 -61.07 -13.61
CA ASP A 405 73.10 -60.08 -14.35
C ASP A 405 71.62 -60.46 -14.33
N LYS A 406 71.29 -61.76 -14.43
CA LYS A 406 69.91 -62.27 -14.31
C LYS A 406 69.36 -62.14 -12.90
N LEU A 407 70.21 -62.21 -11.87
CA LEU A 407 69.79 -62.06 -10.48
C LEU A 407 69.56 -60.58 -10.15
N SER A 408 70.40 -59.67 -10.67
CA SER A 408 70.21 -58.22 -10.56
C SER A 408 68.97 -57.75 -11.32
N GLU A 409 68.79 -58.17 -12.58
CA GLU A 409 67.57 -57.89 -13.35
C GLU A 409 66.32 -58.47 -12.67
N SER A 410 66.40 -59.69 -12.10
CA SER A 410 65.24 -60.26 -11.38
C SER A 410 64.92 -59.51 -10.09
N VAL A 411 65.89 -58.89 -9.43
CA VAL A 411 65.66 -58.11 -8.20
C VAL A 411 65.17 -56.70 -8.52
N GLU A 412 65.72 -56.02 -9.54
CA GLU A 412 65.18 -54.73 -10.03
C GLU A 412 63.76 -54.89 -10.56
N GLN A 413 63.50 -55.93 -11.36
CA GLN A 413 62.18 -56.22 -11.90
C GLN A 413 61.16 -56.57 -10.80
N LEU A 414 61.59 -57.25 -9.72
CA LEU A 414 60.71 -57.52 -8.56
C LEU A 414 60.42 -56.27 -7.71
N VAL A 415 61.36 -55.31 -7.63
CA VAL A 415 61.12 -54.03 -6.94
C VAL A 415 60.19 -53.14 -7.76
N GLU A 416 60.38 -53.07 -9.08
CA GLU A 416 59.51 -52.35 -10.00
C GLU A 416 58.10 -52.96 -10.02
N ASP A 417 57.97 -54.30 -10.07
CA ASP A 417 56.69 -55.02 -9.99
C ASP A 417 55.95 -54.74 -8.66
N VAL A 418 56.65 -54.59 -7.53
CA VAL A 418 56.02 -54.27 -6.23
C VAL A 418 55.57 -52.81 -6.18
N VAL A 419 56.36 -51.88 -6.72
CA VAL A 419 55.99 -50.47 -6.82
C VAL A 419 54.81 -50.26 -7.76
N ASP A 420 54.79 -50.98 -8.89
CA ASP A 420 53.70 -50.94 -9.85
C ASP A 420 52.45 -51.66 -9.32
N THR A 421 52.61 -52.73 -8.55
CA THR A 421 51.48 -53.35 -7.82
C THR A 421 50.93 -52.42 -6.74
N ALA A 422 51.78 -51.70 -6.01
CA ALA A 422 51.33 -50.73 -5.01
C ALA A 422 50.61 -49.52 -5.65
N LYS A 423 51.10 -49.02 -6.79
CA LYS A 423 50.39 -48.01 -7.59
C LYS A 423 49.06 -48.54 -8.13
N ALA A 424 49.03 -49.75 -8.66
CA ALA A 424 47.80 -50.37 -9.14
C ALA A 424 46.79 -50.61 -8.02
N VAL A 425 47.25 -51.00 -6.82
CA VAL A 425 46.38 -51.14 -5.63
C VAL A 425 45.87 -49.78 -5.16
N ALA A 426 46.68 -48.72 -5.22
CA ALA A 426 46.25 -47.36 -4.89
C ALA A 426 45.21 -46.83 -5.90
N GLU A 427 45.41 -47.08 -7.19
CA GLU A 427 44.47 -46.70 -8.25
C GLU A 427 43.15 -47.48 -8.13
N VAL A 428 43.21 -48.78 -7.83
CA VAL A 428 42.03 -49.61 -7.55
C VAL A 428 41.32 -49.19 -6.26
N ALA A 429 42.06 -48.75 -5.25
CA ALA A 429 41.47 -48.20 -4.02
C ALA A 429 40.78 -46.85 -4.28
N GLU A 430 41.36 -45.98 -5.12
CA GLU A 430 40.73 -44.72 -5.55
C GLU A 430 39.45 -44.99 -6.35
N GLU A 431 39.48 -45.91 -7.32
CA GLU A 431 38.29 -46.30 -8.10
C GLU A 431 37.20 -46.93 -7.22
N LYS A 432 37.56 -47.80 -6.26
CA LYS A 432 36.60 -48.42 -5.33
C LYS A 432 35.98 -47.42 -4.35
N LEU A 433 36.75 -46.42 -3.93
CA LEU A 433 36.28 -45.33 -3.09
C LEU A 433 35.29 -44.45 -3.86
N GLU A 434 35.59 -44.16 -5.12
CA GLU A 434 34.74 -43.38 -6.02
C GLU A 434 33.41 -44.10 -6.31
N GLU A 435 33.44 -45.43 -6.57
CA GLU A 435 32.23 -46.27 -6.68
C GLU A 435 31.37 -46.26 -5.40
N LEU A 436 31.99 -46.33 -4.22
CA LEU A 436 31.25 -46.33 -2.94
C LEU A 436 30.63 -44.98 -2.63
N MET A 437 31.30 -43.88 -2.97
CA MET A 437 30.75 -42.53 -2.82
C MET A 437 29.61 -42.26 -3.80
N GLU A 438 29.70 -42.71 -5.06
CA GLU A 438 28.61 -42.62 -6.02
C GLU A 438 27.39 -43.49 -5.62
N ALA A 439 27.62 -44.67 -5.03
CA ALA A 439 26.56 -45.52 -4.51
C ALA A 439 25.84 -44.86 -3.31
N ALA A 440 26.58 -44.15 -2.44
CA ALA A 440 26.02 -43.39 -1.34
C ALA A 440 25.20 -42.17 -1.83
N GLU A 441 25.69 -41.46 -2.86
CA GLU A 441 24.98 -40.35 -3.52
C GLU A 441 23.63 -40.80 -4.08
N ASN A 442 23.61 -41.92 -4.82
CA ASN A 442 22.39 -42.50 -5.39
C ASN A 442 21.38 -42.97 -4.33
N THR A 443 21.86 -43.38 -3.15
CA THR A 443 21.00 -43.82 -2.04
C THR A 443 20.41 -42.63 -1.29
N ALA A 444 21.20 -41.57 -1.09
CA ALA A 444 20.75 -40.34 -0.44
C ALA A 444 19.79 -39.52 -1.31
N GLU A 445 19.84 -39.64 -2.64
CA GLU A 445 18.89 -39.00 -3.56
C GLU A 445 17.50 -39.66 -3.52
N LYS A 446 17.39 -40.92 -3.10
CA LYS A 446 16.12 -41.67 -3.00
C LYS A 446 15.36 -41.44 -1.68
N VAL A 447 16.00 -40.93 -0.63
CA VAL A 447 15.38 -40.73 0.70
C VAL A 447 15.12 -39.23 0.92
N GLY A 448 14.11 -38.72 0.20
CA GLY A 448 13.91 -37.29 -0.02
C GLY A 448 13.34 -36.44 1.12
N ASP A 449 12.94 -36.95 2.29
CA ASP A 449 12.19 -36.14 3.27
C ASP A 449 12.45 -36.55 4.73
N LYS A 450 13.40 -35.88 5.42
CA LYS A 450 13.39 -35.54 6.87
C LYS A 450 14.78 -35.04 7.32
N PHE A 451 14.84 -33.78 7.73
CA PHE A 451 16.06 -32.97 7.81
C PHE A 451 16.88 -33.13 9.10
N GLU A 452 16.31 -33.62 10.22
CA GLU A 452 16.99 -33.56 11.54
C GLU A 452 17.83 -34.79 11.91
N ASN A 453 17.53 -36.00 11.40
CA ASN A 453 18.33 -37.21 11.70
C ASN A 453 19.53 -37.41 10.74
N MET A 454 19.83 -36.41 9.92
CA MET A 454 20.73 -36.56 8.76
C MET A 454 22.19 -36.26 9.09
N LYS A 455 22.44 -35.42 10.11
CA LYS A 455 23.81 -35.06 10.51
C LYS A 455 24.50 -36.23 11.23
N ASP A 456 23.85 -36.77 12.25
CA ASP A 456 24.39 -37.87 13.07
C ASP A 456 24.57 -39.16 12.26
N LYS A 457 23.73 -39.42 11.25
CA LYS A 457 23.88 -40.58 10.36
C LYS A 457 24.90 -40.40 9.25
N ALA A 458 25.19 -39.17 8.85
CA ALA A 458 26.25 -38.88 7.89
C ALA A 458 27.62 -38.96 8.56
N GLU A 459 27.73 -38.52 9.83
CA GLU A 459 28.91 -38.75 10.67
C GLU A 459 29.12 -40.26 10.91
N ASP A 460 28.10 -41.01 11.35
CA ASP A 460 28.18 -42.48 11.54
C ASP A 460 28.57 -43.28 10.28
N LEU A 461 28.28 -42.76 9.09
CA LEU A 461 28.62 -43.41 7.80
C LEU A 461 29.99 -43.00 7.30
N ALA A 462 30.44 -41.77 7.61
CA ALA A 462 31.81 -41.34 7.39
C ALA A 462 32.76 -42.16 8.28
N ASP A 463 32.41 -42.34 9.57
CA ASP A 463 33.20 -43.14 10.51
C ASP A 463 33.28 -44.62 10.07
N LYS A 464 32.16 -45.20 9.59
CA LYS A 464 32.17 -46.59 9.04
C LYS A 464 32.92 -46.73 7.72
N ALA A 465 33.05 -45.67 6.94
CA ALA A 465 33.85 -45.66 5.73
C ALA A 465 35.33 -45.57 6.10
N GLU A 466 35.68 -44.79 7.12
CA GLU A 466 37.02 -44.70 7.70
C GLU A 466 37.46 -46.05 8.28
N ASP A 467 36.62 -46.72 9.10
CA ASP A 467 36.92 -48.04 9.69
C ASP A 467 37.16 -49.12 8.61
N LYS A 468 36.37 -49.14 7.53
CA LYS A 468 36.52 -50.12 6.45
C LYS A 468 37.69 -49.83 5.53
N LEU A 469 38.09 -48.56 5.42
CA LEU A 469 39.33 -48.17 4.74
C LEU A 469 40.53 -48.60 5.56
N GLU A 470 40.48 -48.46 6.89
CA GLU A 470 41.50 -48.93 7.79
C GLU A 470 41.67 -50.47 7.68
N ASP A 471 40.57 -51.23 7.64
CA ASP A 471 40.60 -52.68 7.39
C ASP A 471 41.21 -53.08 6.03
N VAL A 472 40.91 -52.34 4.96
CA VAL A 472 41.45 -52.62 3.61
C VAL A 472 42.93 -52.25 3.52
N VAL A 473 43.32 -51.15 4.16
CA VAL A 473 44.72 -50.73 4.29
C VAL A 473 45.51 -51.72 5.16
N GLU A 474 44.95 -52.22 6.26
CA GLU A 474 45.57 -53.26 7.09
C GLU A 474 45.74 -54.58 6.31
N ASN A 475 44.71 -55.07 5.61
CA ASN A 475 44.82 -56.27 4.79
C ASN A 475 45.82 -56.13 3.63
N ALA A 476 45.88 -54.94 3.01
CA ALA A 476 46.89 -54.64 2.00
C ALA A 476 48.30 -54.59 2.61
N SER A 477 48.45 -54.03 3.81
CA SER A 477 49.71 -54.00 4.55
C SER A 477 50.18 -55.40 4.98
N GLU A 478 49.28 -56.29 5.36
CA GLU A 478 49.57 -57.71 5.63
C GLU A 478 50.02 -58.43 4.37
N TYR A 479 49.36 -58.21 3.23
CA TYR A 479 49.73 -58.85 1.96
C TYR A 479 51.08 -58.37 1.43
N VAL A 480 51.40 -57.09 1.62
CA VAL A 480 52.71 -56.50 1.33
C VAL A 480 53.77 -57.02 2.31
N GLY A 481 53.42 -57.20 3.59
CA GLY A 481 54.26 -57.85 4.60
C GLY A 481 54.59 -59.30 4.25
N ASP A 482 53.59 -60.09 3.83
CA ASP A 482 53.74 -61.46 3.37
C ASP A 482 54.62 -61.58 2.12
N LEU A 483 54.54 -60.60 1.21
CA LEU A 483 55.41 -60.51 0.04
C LEU A 483 56.84 -60.14 0.44
N LYS A 484 57.02 -59.22 1.38
CA LYS A 484 58.31 -58.87 1.96
C LYS A 484 58.96 -60.07 2.64
N ASP A 485 58.22 -60.85 3.43
CA ASP A 485 58.73 -62.04 4.11
C ASP A 485 59.10 -63.15 3.11
N LYS A 486 58.35 -63.29 2.00
CA LYS A 486 58.69 -64.19 0.88
C LYS A 486 59.94 -63.75 0.12
N VAL A 487 60.16 -62.44 0.01
CA VAL A 487 61.37 -61.86 -0.60
C VAL A 487 62.56 -62.06 0.34
N GLU A 488 62.43 -61.78 1.63
CA GLU A 488 63.47 -61.99 2.65
C GLU A 488 63.85 -63.48 2.77
N THR A 489 62.89 -64.41 2.75
CA THR A 489 63.16 -65.85 2.76
C THR A 489 63.82 -66.35 1.47
N LYS A 490 63.45 -65.81 0.30
CA LYS A 490 64.15 -66.14 -0.96
C LYS A 490 65.57 -65.59 -0.98
N ILE A 491 65.78 -64.37 -0.50
CA ILE A 491 67.12 -63.77 -0.35
C ILE A 491 67.96 -64.61 0.63
N ALA A 492 67.41 -64.99 1.79
CA ALA A 492 68.10 -65.85 2.76
C ALA A 492 68.43 -67.25 2.18
N SER A 493 67.55 -67.83 1.35
CA SER A 493 67.81 -69.10 0.67
C SER A 493 68.86 -69.01 -0.44
N ALA A 494 68.99 -67.84 -1.08
CA ALA A 494 70.02 -67.57 -2.08
C ALA A 494 71.39 -67.30 -1.43
N VAL A 495 71.42 -66.65 -0.26
CA VAL A 495 72.62 -66.41 0.55
C VAL A 495 73.10 -67.69 1.26
N GLY A 496 72.18 -68.54 1.74
CA GLY A 496 72.54 -69.81 2.38
C GLY A 496 73.07 -70.88 1.42
N LYS A 497 72.67 -70.84 0.14
CA LYS A 497 73.20 -71.75 -0.89
C LYS A 497 74.62 -71.40 -1.36
N SER A 498 75.12 -70.20 -1.09
CA SER A 498 76.51 -69.85 -1.42
C SER A 498 77.53 -70.26 -0.36
N SER A 499 77.11 -70.69 0.83
CA SER A 499 78.02 -71.17 1.88
C SER A 499 78.23 -72.70 1.90
N ASP A 500 77.36 -73.48 1.25
CA ASP A 500 77.40 -74.96 1.26
C ASP A 500 78.08 -75.58 0.04
N SER A 501 78.64 -74.77 -0.88
CA SER A 501 79.37 -75.27 -2.07
C SER A 501 80.88 -75.04 -2.03
N GLU A 502 81.45 -74.76 -0.86
CA GLU A 502 82.91 -74.60 -0.65
C GLU A 502 83.59 -75.73 0.16
N GLU A 503 82.86 -76.78 0.56
CA GLU A 503 83.47 -78.01 1.12
C GLU A 503 82.95 -79.28 0.41
N GLU A 504 83.51 -79.58 -0.77
CA GLU A 504 83.86 -80.95 -1.20
C GLU A 504 84.91 -80.94 -2.33
#